data_AF-A0A6G3XCS7-F1
#
_entry.id   AF-A0A6G3XCS7-F1
#
_cell.length_a   1.000
_cell.length_b   1.000
_cell.length_c   1.000
_cell.angle_alpha   90.00
_cell.angle_beta   90.00
_cell.angle_gamma   90.00
#
_symmetry.space_group_name_H-M   'P 1'
#
loop_
_entity.id
_entity.type
_entity.pdbx_description
1 polymer ?
#
loop_
_entity_poly.entity_id
_entity_poly.type
_entity_poly.pdbx_seq_one_letter_code
_entity_poly.pdbx_strand_id
1 'polypeptide(L)' 'IEVCIRPENGPSRRVVEKLGFRSEGVRPRYLHIDGAWRDHLIFALTAEEVPEGMLRRWRRSRPVSPSDPGPSEEMK' A
#
# COMPACT_ATOMS: atom_id res chain seq x y z
N ILE A 1 0.89 9.69 4.63
CA ILE A 1 -0.26 8.75 4.73
C ILE A 1 0.11 7.68 5.73
N GLU A 2 -0.79 7.36 6.66
CA GLU A 2 -0.63 6.25 7.62
C GLU A 2 -1.67 5.17 7.34
N VAL A 3 -1.30 3.91 7.52
CA VAL A 3 -2.19 2.75 7.45
C VAL A 3 -1.96 1.86 8.67
N CYS A 4 -3.04 1.56 9.40
CA CYS A 4 -3.04 0.65 10.53
C CYS A 4 -3.67 -0.69 10.11
N ILE A 5 -2.95 -1.79 10.27
CA ILE A 5 -3.43 -3.12 9.83
C ILE A 5 -3.26 -4.11 10.98
N ARG A 6 -4.31 -4.88 11.30
CA ARG A 6 -4.15 -5.97 12.26
C ARG A 6 -3.10 -6.98 11.75
N PRO A 7 -2.23 -7.53 12.62
CA PRO A 7 -1.20 -8.47 12.21
C PRO A 7 -1.71 -9.66 11.38
N GLU A 8 -2.92 -10.14 11.66
CA GLU A 8 -3.52 -11.32 11.01
C GLU A 8 -4.09 -11.01 9.61
N ASN A 9 -4.29 -9.73 9.24
CA ASN A 9 -4.83 -9.37 7.94
C ASN A 9 -3.72 -9.38 6.86
N GLY A 10 -3.32 -10.59 6.48
CA GLY A 10 -2.34 -10.84 5.42
C GLY A 10 -2.69 -10.18 4.07
N PRO A 11 -3.93 -10.21 3.58
CA PRO A 11 -4.32 -9.54 2.34
C PRO A 11 -4.00 -8.04 2.34
N SER A 12 -4.38 -7.29 3.38
CA SER A 12 -4.10 -5.85 3.45
C SER A 12 -2.61 -5.57 3.62
N ARG A 13 -1.88 -6.41 4.37
CA ARG A 13 -0.41 -6.29 4.51
C ARG A 13 0.31 -6.36 3.16
N ARG A 14 -0.08 -7.31 2.29
CA ARG A 14 0.49 -7.41 0.94
C ARG A 14 0.28 -6.15 0.09
N VAL A 15 -0.82 -5.42 0.30
CA VAL A 15 -1.09 -4.17 -0.44
C VAL A 15 -0.07 -3.10 -0.08
N VAL A 16 0.15 -2.86 1.22
CA VAL A 16 1.09 -1.83 1.67
C VAL A 16 2.54 -2.22 1.36
N GLU A 17 2.88 -3.51 1.43
CA GLU A 17 4.17 -4.04 0.99
C GLU A 17 4.39 -3.79 -0.51
N LYS A 18 3.41 -4.11 -1.37
CA LYS A 18 3.50 -3.88 -2.82
C LYS A 18 3.63 -2.39 -3.18
N LEU A 19 3.00 -1.51 -2.41
CA LEU A 19 3.04 -0.06 -2.64
C LEU A 19 4.29 0.61 -2.04
N GLY A 20 5.09 -0.14 -1.28
CA GLY A 20 6.36 0.32 -0.72
C GLY A 20 6.18 1.21 0.50
N PHE A 21 5.16 0.98 1.32
CA PHE A 21 5.08 1.63 2.63
C PHE A 21 6.16 1.07 3.57
N ARG A 22 6.69 1.92 4.44
CA ARG A 22 7.60 1.48 5.50
C ARG A 22 6.80 1.03 6.71
N SER A 23 7.27 -0.03 7.37
CA SER A 23 6.76 -0.42 8.70
C SER A 23 7.38 0.50 9.76
N GLU A 24 6.55 1.12 10.59
CA GLU A 24 7.00 2.01 11.66
C GLU A 24 6.86 1.40 13.06
N GLY A 25 6.12 0.30 13.19
CA GLY A 25 6.06 -0.48 14.43
C GLY A 25 4.70 -1.07 14.71
N VAL A 26 4.45 -1.37 15.98
CA VAL A 26 3.18 -1.93 16.47
C VAL A 26 2.58 -1.01 17.51
N ARG A 27 1.30 -0.72 17.40
CA ARG A 27 0.51 -0.09 18.47
C ARG A 27 -0.28 -1.17 19.20
N PRO A 28 0.09 -1.52 20.43
CA PRO A 28 -0.64 -2.53 21.21
C PRO A 28 -2.01 -1.98 21.63
N ARG A 29 -3.05 -2.83 21.56
CA ARG A 29 -4.43 -2.51 21.94
C ARG A 29 -4.93 -1.19 21.34
N TYR A 30 -4.66 -0.98 20.05
CA TYR A 30 -4.91 0.30 19.38
C TYR A 30 -6.40 0.56 19.13
N LEU A 31 -7.13 -0.44 18.63
CA LEU A 31 -8.56 -0.31 18.31
C LEU A 31 -9.36 -1.44 18.93
N HIS A 32 -10.57 -1.13 19.37
CA HIS A 32 -11.53 -2.10 19.87
C HIS A 32 -12.40 -2.62 18.72
N ILE A 33 -12.18 -3.88 18.32
CA ILE A 33 -12.80 -4.51 17.14
C ILE A 33 -13.26 -5.92 17.54
N ASP A 34 -14.51 -6.25 17.20
CA ASP A 34 -15.15 -7.54 17.52
C ASP A 34 -15.00 -7.92 19.00
N GLY A 35 -15.35 -6.98 19.88
CA GLY A 35 -15.42 -7.21 21.33
C GLY A 35 -14.07 -7.28 22.05
N ALA A 36 -12.95 -6.98 21.38
CA ALA A 36 -11.64 -6.96 22.03
C ALA A 36 -10.73 -5.86 21.48
N TRP A 37 -9.82 -5.39 22.33
CA TRP A 37 -8.72 -4.54 21.91
C TRP A 37 -7.73 -5.33 21.06
N ARG A 38 -7.35 -4.78 19.90
CA ARG A 38 -6.48 -5.44 18.93
C ARG A 38 -5.24 -4.61 18.66
N ASP A 39 -4.13 -5.31 18.52
CA ASP A 39 -2.86 -4.73 18.09
C ASP A 39 -2.92 -4.40 16.61
N HIS A 40 -2.19 -3.36 16.21
CA HIS A 40 -2.09 -2.95 14.81
C HIS A 40 -0.65 -2.65 14.43
N LEU A 41 -0.23 -3.19 13.28
CA LEU A 41 0.98 -2.78 12.59
C LEU A 41 0.74 -1.41 11.98
N ILE A 42 1.73 -0.53 12.12
CA ILE A 42 1.69 0.83 11.59
C ILE A 42 2.61 0.92 10.39
N PHE A 43 2.04 1.38 9.29
CA PHE A 43 2.77 1.64 8.06
C PHE A 43 2.62 3.11 7.68
N ALA A 44 3.69 3.69 7.17
CA ALA A 44 3.69 5.07 6.74
C ALA A 44 4.34 5.24 5.36
N LEU A 45 3.92 6.32 4.71
CA LEU A 45 4.51 6.80 3.48
C LEU A 45 4.34 8.32 3.38
N THR A 46 5.43 9.01 3.10
CA THR A 46 5.45 10.47 2.94
C THR A 46 5.42 10.89 1.47
N ALA A 47 5.27 12.20 1.22
CA ALA A 47 5.26 12.73 -0.14
C ALA A 47 6.66 12.64 -0.78
N GLU A 48 7.71 12.85 0.01
CA GLU A 48 9.11 12.78 -0.39
C GLU A 48 9.51 11.37 -0.84
N GLU A 49 8.88 10.35 -0.25
CA GLU A 49 9.11 8.95 -0.63
C GLU A 49 8.41 8.59 -1.94
N VAL A 50 7.42 9.37 -2.39
CA VAL A 50 6.67 9.15 -3.63
C VAL A 50 6.47 10.44 -4.41
N PRO A 51 7.56 11.05 -4.93
CA PRO A 51 7.50 12.37 -5.54
C PRO A 51 6.62 12.41 -6.81
N GLU A 52 6.49 11.29 -7.51
CA GLU A 52 5.66 11.15 -8.71
C GLU A 52 4.20 10.74 -8.41
N GLY A 53 3.86 10.55 -7.14
CA GLY A 53 2.55 10.10 -6.68
C GLY A 53 2.30 8.59 -6.78
N MET A 54 1.37 8.13 -5.93
CA MET A 54 1.09 6.70 -5.73
C MET A 54 0.48 6.00 -6.94
N LEU A 55 -0.37 6.69 -7.70
CA LEU A 55 -1.02 6.11 -8.87
C LEU A 55 0.02 5.74 -9.94
N ARG A 56 1.01 6.61 -10.20
CA ARG A 56 2.08 6.33 -11.16
C ARG A 56 2.94 5.15 -10.71
N ARG A 57 3.31 5.10 -9.42
CA ARG A 57 4.04 3.96 -8.84
C ARG A 57 3.28 2.65 -9.01
N TRP A 58 1.99 2.63 -8.67
CA TRP A 58 1.17 1.42 -8.80
C TRP A 58 1.05 0.94 -10.24
N ARG A 59 0.87 1.87 -11.20
CA ARG A 59 0.86 1.52 -12.63
C ARG A 59 2.17 0.86 -13.07
N ARG A 60 3.33 1.31 -12.56
CA ARG A 60 4.63 0.68 -12.83
C ARG A 60 4.84 -0.68 -12.17
N SER A 61 4.28 -0.89 -10.98
CA SER A 61 4.41 -2.17 -10.26
C SER A 61 3.37 -3.21 -10.68
N ARG A 62 2.43 -2.84 -11.56
CA ARG A 62 1.50 -3.78 -12.17
C ARG A 62 2.24 -4.54 -13.27
N PRO A 63 2.22 -5.88 -13.27
CA PRO A 63 2.61 -6.62 -14.45
C PRO A 63 1.68 -6.19 -15.59
N VAL A 64 2.26 -5.81 -16.74
CA VAL A 64 1.51 -5.54 -17.96
C VAL A 64 0.73 -6.79 -18.29
N SER A 65 -0.60 -6.68 -18.37
CA SER A 65 -1.41 -7.79 -18.84
C SER A 65 -1.23 -7.90 -20.36
N PRO A 66 -1.19 -9.10 -20.96
CA PRO A 66 -1.07 -9.25 -22.42
C PRO A 66 -2.17 -8.55 -23.22
N SER A 67 -3.28 -8.21 -22.57
CA SER A 67 -4.43 -7.50 -23.13
C SER A 67 -4.41 -5.99 -22.89
N ASP A 68 -3.41 -5.43 -22.20
CA ASP A 68 -3.27 -3.97 -22.08
C ASP A 68 -2.69 -3.45 -23.41
N PRO A 69 -3.44 -2.67 -24.20
CA PRO A 69 -2.88 -2.04 -25.39
C PRO A 69 -1.76 -1.11 -24.91
N GLY A 70 -0.54 -1.34 -25.42
CA GLY A 70 0.60 -0.50 -25.14
C GLY A 70 0.30 0.97 -25.44
N PRO A 71 1.05 1.92 -24.84
CA PRO A 71 0.82 3.34 -25.08
C PRO A 71 0.87 3.57 -26.60
N SER A 72 -0.25 4.03 -27.16
CA SER A 72 -0.34 4.42 -28.56
C SER A 72 0.77 5.44 -28.82
N GLU A 73 1.76 5.06 -29.61
CA GLU A 73 2.73 5.99 -30.17
C GLU A 73 1.95 7.12 -30.85
N GLU A 74 2.11 8.33 -30.33
CA GLU A 74 1.68 9.54 -31.02
C GLU A 74 2.37 9.55 -32.38
N MET A 75 1.60 9.24 -33.42
CA MET A 75 2.00 9.44 -34.80
C MET A 75 2.05 10.95 -35.05
N LYS A 76 3.24 11.37 -35.50
CA LYS A 76 3.62 12.70 -35.98
C LYS A 76 2.56 13.42 -36.79
#